data_AF-E3CUK4-F1
#
_entry.id   AF-E3CUK4-F1
#
_cell.length_a   1.000
_cell.length_b   1.000
_cell.length_c   1.000
_cell.angle_alpha   90.00
_cell.angle_beta   90.00
_cell.angle_gamma   90.00
#
_symmetry.space_group_name_H-M   'P 1'
#
loop_
_entity.id
_entity.type
_entity.pdbx_description
1 polymer ?
#
loop_
_entity_poly.entity_id
_entity_poly.type
_entity_poly.pdbx_seq_one_letter_code
_entity_poly.pdbx_strand_id
1 'polypeptide(L)'
;MSRIGSLPPLMANPTDPQEVLKRKEKQLEKACKQFEGVFLASLWKEMMASARRLGGEDRKRPFGPMEDTAVEMASEALSEAEGVGLWKVLYDQLQGSLSAEVSAGGKEKRISAGG
;
A
#
# COMPACT_ATOMS: atom_id res chain seq x y z
N MET A 1 -30.78 38.66 22.89
CA MET A 1 -29.65 38.34 21.98
C MET A 1 -28.59 37.62 22.78
N SER A 2 -28.40 36.32 22.55
CA SER A 2 -27.14 35.60 22.84
C SER A 2 -27.17 34.28 22.07
N ARG A 3 -26.20 34.12 21.17
CA ARG A 3 -26.11 33.03 20.22
C ARG A 3 -25.61 31.79 20.96
N ILE A 4 -26.41 30.73 20.95
CA ILE A 4 -26.00 29.40 21.38
C ILE A 4 -24.91 28.97 20.38
N GLY A 5 -23.69 28.82 20.87
CA GLY A 5 -22.54 28.45 20.04
C GLY A 5 -22.80 27.11 19.37
N SER A 6 -22.77 27.10 18.04
CA SER A 6 -22.70 25.88 17.25
C SER A 6 -21.42 25.13 17.65
N LEU A 7 -21.57 23.98 18.28
CA LEU A 7 -20.48 23.02 18.46
C LEU A 7 -19.84 22.73 17.09
N PRO A 8 -18.50 22.62 16.99
CA PRO A 8 -17.85 22.18 15.77
C PRO A 8 -18.31 20.75 15.46
N PRO A 9 -18.55 20.40 14.18
CA PRO A 9 -18.95 19.05 13.82
C PRO A 9 -17.82 18.10 14.22
N LEU A 10 -18.10 17.25 15.22
CA LEU A 10 -17.30 16.07 15.53
C LEU A 10 -17.11 15.30 14.23
N MET A 11 -15.84 15.14 13.86
CA MET A 11 -15.32 14.34 12.75
C MET A 11 -16.34 13.34 12.20
N ALA A 12 -16.92 13.66 11.05
CA ALA A 12 -17.86 12.78 10.37
C ALA A 12 -17.19 11.44 10.11
N ASN A 13 -17.63 10.40 10.83
CA ASN A 13 -17.40 9.03 10.44
C ASN A 13 -18.00 8.88 9.03
N PRO A 14 -17.24 8.49 7.99
CA PRO A 14 -17.79 8.37 6.64
C PRO A 14 -18.95 7.37 6.68
N THR A 15 -20.15 7.91 6.66
CA THR A 15 -21.39 7.12 6.81
C THR A 15 -21.81 6.56 5.45
N ASP A 16 -21.25 7.09 4.36
CA ASP A 16 -21.45 6.63 3.01
C ASP A 16 -20.56 5.41 2.69
N PRO A 17 -21.15 4.23 2.42
CA PRO A 17 -20.41 3.03 2.02
C PRO A 17 -19.52 3.23 0.79
N GLN A 18 -19.91 4.14 -0.12
CA GLN A 18 -19.12 4.44 -1.33
C GLN A 18 -17.83 5.20 -0.99
N GLU A 19 -17.88 6.11 -0.03
CA GLU A 19 -16.69 6.82 0.43
C GLU A 19 -15.71 5.87 1.15
N VAL A 20 -16.25 4.95 1.95
CA VAL A 20 -15.46 3.91 2.62
C VAL A 20 -14.80 2.98 1.60
N LEU A 21 -15.53 2.55 0.58
CA LEU A 21 -14.98 1.72 -0.51
C LEU A 21 -13.83 2.43 -1.22
N LYS A 22 -14.03 3.68 -1.65
CA LYS A 22 -12.98 4.48 -2.32
C LYS A 22 -11.72 4.64 -1.46
N ARG A 23 -11.86 4.85 -0.15
CA ARG A 23 -10.71 4.95 0.77
C ARG A 23 -9.96 3.63 0.86
N LYS A 24 -10.68 2.51 0.99
CA LYS A 24 -10.08 1.19 1.03
C LYS A 24 -9.41 0.80 -0.29
N GLU A 25 -10.01 1.15 -1.43
CA GLU A 25 -9.40 0.93 -2.75
C GLU A 25 -8.07 1.67 -2.88
N LYS A 26 -8.00 2.93 -2.44
CA LYS A 26 -6.74 3.69 -2.40
C LYS A 26 -5.69 3.07 -1.48
N GLN A 27 -6.11 2.54 -0.33
CA GLN A 27 -5.21 1.85 0.59
C GLN A 27 -4.68 0.55 -0.01
N LEU A 28 -5.53 -0.23 -0.68
CA LEU A 28 -5.15 -1.45 -1.37
C LEU A 28 -4.18 -1.15 -2.52
N GLU A 29 -4.46 -0.13 -3.32
CA GLU A 29 -3.57 0.32 -4.40
C GLU A 29 -2.18 0.69 -3.86
N LYS A 30 -2.15 1.51 -2.79
CA LYS A 30 -0.90 1.91 -2.15
C LYS A 30 -0.12 0.71 -1.60
N ALA A 31 -0.80 -0.22 -0.93
CA ALA A 31 -0.16 -1.42 -0.40
C ALA A 31 0.41 -2.31 -1.52
N CYS A 32 -0.29 -2.45 -2.65
CA CYS A 32 0.20 -3.22 -3.80
C CYS A 32 1.46 -2.59 -4.41
N LYS A 33 1.50 -1.25 -4.53
CA LYS A 33 2.70 -0.53 -5.00
C LYS A 33 3.87 -0.70 -4.04
N GLN A 34 3.63 -0.52 -2.73
CA GLN A 34 4.66 -0.75 -1.71
C GLN A 34 5.21 -2.19 -1.74
N PHE A 35 4.33 -3.18 -1.95
CA PHE A 35 4.75 -4.58 -2.12
C PHE A 35 5.67 -4.75 -3.32
N GLU A 36 5.33 -4.21 -4.49
CA GLU A 36 6.19 -4.30 -5.67
C GLU A 36 7.55 -3.64 -5.43
N GLY A 37 7.60 -2.47 -4.76
CA GLY A 37 8.85 -1.82 -4.38
C GLY A 37 9.74 -2.71 -3.51
N VAL A 38 9.18 -3.32 -2.45
CA VAL A 38 9.92 -4.24 -1.56
C VAL A 38 10.37 -5.51 -2.29
N PHE A 39 9.51 -6.05 -3.16
CA PHE A 39 9.81 -7.24 -3.95
C PHE A 39 10.96 -6.96 -4.93
N LEU A 40 10.90 -5.87 -5.69
CA LEU A 40 11.95 -5.44 -6.61
C LEU A 40 13.26 -5.19 -5.88
N ALA A 41 13.22 -4.52 -4.72
CA ALA A 41 14.42 -4.28 -3.91
C ALA A 41 15.08 -5.60 -3.50
N SER A 42 14.29 -6.56 -3.03
CA SER A 42 14.77 -7.89 -2.64
C SER A 42 15.39 -8.64 -3.82
N LEU A 43 14.71 -8.63 -4.97
CA LEU A 43 15.18 -9.28 -6.20
C LEU A 43 16.50 -8.68 -6.68
N TRP A 44 16.62 -7.35 -6.67
CA TRP A 44 17.85 -6.66 -7.07
C TRP A 44 19.01 -6.97 -6.13
N LYS A 45 18.76 -7.00 -4.82
CA LYS A 45 19.77 -7.36 -3.81
C LYS A 45 20.29 -8.78 -4.03
N GLU A 46 19.41 -9.74 -4.27
CA GLU A 46 19.79 -11.12 -4.57
C GLU A 46 20.58 -11.25 -5.89
N MET A 47 20.15 -10.54 -6.93
CA MET A 47 20.87 -10.50 -8.20
C MET A 47 22.28 -9.91 -8.03
N MET A 48 22.41 -8.82 -7.29
CA MET A 48 23.69 -8.18 -7.01
C MET A 48 24.59 -9.06 -6.13
N ALA A 49 24.04 -9.72 -5.11
CA ALA A 49 24.77 -10.71 -4.31
C ALA A 49 25.27 -11.89 -5.17
N SER A 50 24.43 -12.36 -6.10
CA SER A 50 24.79 -13.45 -7.01
C SER A 50 25.89 -13.04 -8.00
N ALA A 51 25.79 -11.84 -8.58
CA ALA A 51 26.82 -11.29 -9.47
C ALA A 51 28.16 -11.12 -8.75
N ARG A 52 28.16 -10.69 -7.48
CA ARG A 52 29.37 -10.54 -6.67
C ARG A 52 30.03 -11.89 -6.35
N ARG A 53 29.23 -12.92 -6.04
CA ARG A 53 29.74 -14.30 -5.88
C ARG A 53 30.44 -14.82 -7.14
N LEU A 54 29.94 -14.47 -8.32
CA LEU A 54 30.56 -14.80 -9.60
C LEU A 54 31.82 -13.94 -9.90
N GLY A 55 31.85 -12.70 -9.43
CA GLY A 55 32.89 -11.70 -9.71
C GLY A 55 34.11 -11.67 -8.77
N GLY A 56 34.05 -12.32 -7.61
CA GLY A 56 35.17 -12.46 -6.68
C GLY A 56 35.18 -11.45 -5.51
N GLU A 57 35.14 -12.03 -4.31
CA GLU A 57 35.31 -11.47 -2.95
C GLU A 57 34.38 -10.33 -2.50
N ASP A 58 33.23 -10.72 -1.92
CA ASP A 58 32.25 -9.90 -1.19
C ASP A 58 32.82 -9.06 -0.02
N ARG A 59 34.07 -9.28 0.39
CA ARG A 59 34.60 -8.83 1.69
C ARG A 59 34.99 -7.36 1.77
N LYS A 60 35.00 -6.61 0.66
CA LYS A 60 35.34 -5.18 0.62
C LYS A 60 34.16 -4.34 0.14
N ARG A 61 33.06 -4.31 0.91
CA ARG A 61 31.96 -3.34 0.72
C ARG A 61 31.96 -2.29 1.84
N PRO A 62 32.90 -1.32 1.84
CA PRO A 62 32.92 -0.26 2.86
C PRO A 62 31.64 0.58 2.86
N PHE A 63 30.90 0.61 1.75
CA PHE A 63 29.63 1.33 1.61
C PHE A 63 28.41 0.41 1.39
N GLY A 64 28.54 -0.90 1.68
CA GLY A 64 27.48 -1.89 1.42
C GLY A 64 26.09 -1.48 1.91
N PRO A 65 25.92 -1.00 3.16
CA PRO A 65 24.63 -0.52 3.65
C PRO A 65 24.06 0.65 2.84
N MET A 66 24.91 1.60 2.42
CA MET A 66 24.47 2.74 1.62
C MET A 66 24.05 2.32 0.21
N GLU A 67 24.78 1.37 -0.39
CA GLU A 67 24.40 0.75 -1.67
C GLU A 67 23.05 0.02 -1.56
N ASP A 68 22.85 -0.75 -0.49
CA ASP A 68 21.63 -1.52 -0.28
C ASP A 68 20.42 -0.58 -0.07
N THR A 69 20.59 0.53 0.66
CA THR A 69 19.56 1.58 0.79
C THR A 69 19.29 2.30 -0.53
N ALA A 70 20.33 2.60 -1.33
CA ALA A 70 20.13 3.21 -2.65
C ALA A 70 19.30 2.32 -3.58
N VAL A 71 19.52 1.00 -3.53
CA VAL A 71 18.73 0.01 -4.27
C VAL A 71 17.28 -0.01 -3.80
N GLU A 72 17.03 0.04 -2.49
CA GLU A 72 15.66 0.13 -1.94
C GLU A 72 14.94 1.39 -2.45
N MET A 73 15.56 2.56 -2.31
CA MET A 73 14.98 3.83 -2.76
C MET A 73 14.71 3.85 -4.26
N ALA A 74 15.63 3.33 -5.07
CA ALA A 74 15.44 3.23 -6.51
C ALA A 74 14.28 2.29 -6.88
N SER A 75 14.11 1.19 -6.14
CA SER A 75 13.03 0.22 -6.37
C SER A 75 11.67 0.78 -5.97
N GLU A 76 11.58 1.52 -4.86
CA GLU A 76 10.37 2.21 -4.44
C GLU A 76 9.98 3.29 -5.45
N ALA A 77 10.93 4.14 -5.85
CA ALA A 77 10.69 5.17 -6.86
C ALA A 77 10.25 4.58 -8.21
N LEU A 78 10.83 3.44 -8.61
CA LEU A 78 10.43 2.75 -9.83
C LEU A 78 8.99 2.24 -9.73
N SER A 79 8.62 1.62 -8.61
CA SER A 79 7.26 1.11 -8.40
C SER A 79 6.20 2.24 -8.37
N GLU A 80 6.54 3.39 -7.79
CA GLU A 80 5.66 4.57 -7.79
C GLU A 80 5.50 5.17 -9.19
N ALA A 81 6.56 5.15 -10.02
CA ALA A 81 6.59 5.64 -11.39
C ALA A 81 6.08 4.63 -12.44
N GLU A 82 4.98 3.94 -12.14
CA GLU A 82 4.34 2.83 -12.89
C GLU A 82 5.01 1.45 -12.82
N GLY A 83 6.25 1.35 -12.35
CA GLY A 83 6.89 0.07 -12.03
C GLY A 83 7.05 -0.87 -13.23
N VAL A 84 7.08 -2.17 -12.94
CA VAL A 84 6.99 -3.25 -13.94
C VAL A 84 5.54 -3.74 -14.13
N GLY A 85 4.60 -3.17 -13.38
CA GLY A 85 3.17 -3.46 -13.47
C GLY A 85 2.70 -4.66 -12.63
N LEU A 86 3.56 -5.24 -11.79
CA LEU A 86 3.19 -6.36 -10.90
C LEU A 86 2.16 -5.92 -9.85
N TRP A 87 2.31 -4.69 -9.33
CA TRP A 87 1.36 -4.13 -8.37
C TRP A 87 -0.06 -4.11 -8.93
N LYS A 88 -0.22 -3.86 -10.23
CA LYS A 88 -1.53 -3.77 -10.91
C LYS A 88 -2.17 -5.15 -11.04
N VAL A 89 -1.39 -6.15 -11.43
CA VAL A 89 -1.87 -7.55 -11.49
C VAL A 89 -2.37 -8.00 -10.12
N LEU A 90 -1.61 -7.70 -9.05
CA LEU A 90 -2.01 -8.03 -7.69
C LEU A 90 -3.26 -7.26 -7.26
N TYR A 91 -3.34 -5.97 -7.58
CA TYR A 91 -4.50 -5.13 -7.29
C TYR A 91 -5.76 -5.67 -7.96
N ASP A 92 -5.69 -6.00 -9.26
CA ASP A 92 -6.82 -6.51 -10.03
C ASP A 92 -7.36 -7.84 -9.45
N GLN A 93 -6.48 -8.68 -8.91
CA GLN A 93 -6.87 -9.93 -8.23
C GLN A 93 -7.54 -9.68 -6.87
N LEU A 94 -7.11 -8.66 -6.13
CA LEU A 94 -7.57 -8.39 -4.76
C LEU A 94 -8.79 -7.46 -4.68
N GLN A 95 -8.98 -6.57 -5.66
CA GLN A 95 -10.06 -5.58 -5.64
C GLN A 95 -11.45 -6.23 -5.59
N GLY A 96 -11.64 -7.36 -6.27
CA GLY A 96 -12.90 -8.11 -6.26
C GLY A 96 -13.35 -8.53 -4.86
N SER A 97 -12.39 -8.97 -4.03
CA SER A 97 -12.65 -9.36 -2.63
C SER A 97 -13.00 -8.15 -1.77
N LEU A 98 -12.37 -7.00 -2.00
CA LEU A 98 -12.60 -5.77 -1.25
C LEU A 98 -14.03 -5.24 -1.44
N SER A 99 -14.53 -5.27 -2.68
CA SER A 99 -15.91 -4.88 -2.99
C SER A 99 -16.93 -5.79 -2.29
N ALA A 100 -16.64 -7.09 -2.18
CA ALA A 100 -17.52 -8.05 -1.51
C ALA A 100 -17.60 -7.77 0.01
N GLU A 101 -16.48 -7.46 0.67
CA GLU A 101 -16.43 -7.16 2.11
C GLU A 101 -17.19 -5.89 2.49
N VAL A 102 -17.04 -4.81 1.73
CA VAL A 102 -17.75 -3.54 2.01
C VAL A 102 -19.27 -3.71 1.85
N SER A 103 -19.68 -4.53 0.87
CA SER A 103 -21.09 -4.82 0.64
C SER A 103 -21.70 -5.74 1.73
N ALA A 104 -20.90 -6.60 2.36
CA ALA A 104 -21.32 -7.44 3.48
C ALA A 104 -21.43 -6.65 4.80
N GLY A 105 -20.44 -5.80 5.12
CA GLY A 105 -20.45 -4.98 6.35
C GLY A 105 -21.57 -3.92 6.39
N GLY A 106 -22.09 -3.52 5.23
CA GLY A 106 -23.26 -2.63 5.13
C GLY A 106 -24.59 -3.28 5.50
N LYS A 107 -24.71 -4.61 5.38
CA LYS A 107 -25.94 -5.35 5.76
C LYS A 107 -26.05 -5.54 7.27
N GLU A 108 -24.93 -5.77 7.95
CA GLU A 108 -24.92 -6.07 9.39
C GLU A 108 -25.26 -4.84 10.25
N LYS A 109 -24.80 -3.64 9.87
CA LYS A 109 -25.15 -2.39 10.58
C LYS A 109 -26.62 -1.98 10.46
N ARG A 110 -27.35 -2.40 9.41
CA ARG A 110 -28.78 -2.05 9.25
C ARG A 110 -29.72 -2.88 10.12
N ILE A 111 -29.31 -4.07 10.54
CA ILE A 111 -30.13 -4.97 11.36
C ILE A 111 -30.11 -4.54 12.83
N SER A 112 -29.04 -3.90 13.30
CA SER A 112 -28.88 -3.44 14.69
C SER A 112 -29.61 -2.13 15.05
N ALA A 113 -30.14 -1.39 14.08
CA ALA A 113 -30.75 -0.07 14.33
C ALA A 113 -32.30 -0.08 14.34
N GLY A 114 -32.92 -1.27 14.32
CA GLY A 114 -34.37 -1.45 14.21
C GLY A 114 -34.98 -2.33 15.30
N GLY A 115 -34.52 -2.20 16.55
CA GLY A 115 -35.08 -2.87 17.74
C GLY A 115 -35.44 -1.88 18.82
#